data_AF-A0A6I1MN50-F1
#
_entry.id   AF-A0A6I1MN50-F1
#
_cell.length_a   1.000
_cell.length_b   1.000
_cell.length_c   1.000
_cell.angle_alpha   90.00
_cell.angle_beta   90.00
_cell.angle_gamma   90.00
#
_symmetry.space_group_name_H-M   'P 1'
#
loop_
_entity.id
_entity.type
_entity.pdbx_description
1 polymer ?
#
loop_
_entity_poly.entity_id
_entity_poly.type
_entity_poly.pdbx_seq_one_letter_code
_entity_poly.pdbx_strand_id
1 'polypeptide(L)'
;MTYHSDLSEFKEWIKYVDPAITYSNYSEFKTQWIKYMNPSITYSEDIVNNLNISNDDKDFLINVGFPKNCSPFLIFQSLSEGAFLPLTKKFNLKDEYYNDFFYIGFNNELDIITIENTSSQIKCIDFQSFEELYVNNSILTFAESLLQYFIFIRKVNGPCAYLRENCPPTEIQLLKNSLNNIDNSSLLKDTFWGEEITKFYI
;
A
#
# COMPACT_ATOMS: atom_id res chain seq x y z
N MET A 1 0.22 -15.46 30.11
CA MET A 1 0.18 -14.00 30.17
C MET A 1 -0.88 -13.57 29.16
N THR A 2 -2.10 -13.36 29.64
CA THR A 2 -3.31 -13.23 28.81
C THR A 2 -3.49 -11.76 28.47
N TYR A 3 -3.40 -11.39 27.20
CA TYR A 3 -3.77 -10.07 26.71
C TYR A 3 -5.29 -9.92 26.82
N HIS A 4 -5.77 -9.29 27.89
CA HIS A 4 -7.10 -8.68 27.91
C HIS A 4 -6.96 -7.28 27.34
N SER A 5 -7.10 -7.12 26.02
CA SER A 5 -7.37 -5.81 25.43
C SER A 5 -8.79 -5.42 25.84
N ASP A 6 -8.91 -4.33 26.61
CA ASP A 6 -10.19 -3.82 27.06
C ASP A 6 -11.04 -3.40 25.85
N LEU A 7 -12.17 -4.10 25.66
CA LEU A 7 -13.12 -3.84 24.58
C LEU A 7 -13.76 -2.44 24.67
N SER A 8 -13.61 -1.73 25.80
CA SER A 8 -14.10 -0.36 25.97
C SER A 8 -13.26 0.68 25.24
N GLU A 9 -11.92 0.59 25.27
CA GLU A 9 -11.02 1.45 24.47
C GLU A 9 -11.26 1.25 22.96
N PHE A 10 -11.50 0.00 22.55
CA PHE A 10 -11.83 -0.33 21.16
C PHE A 10 -13.18 0.27 20.70
N LYS A 11 -14.18 0.31 21.60
CA LYS A 11 -15.50 0.92 21.33
C LYS A 11 -15.44 2.45 21.25
N GLU A 12 -14.56 3.11 22.01
CA GLU A 12 -14.33 4.55 21.86
C GLU A 12 -13.63 4.88 20.56
N TRP A 13 -12.67 4.07 20.11
CA TRP A 13 -11.99 4.28 18.82
C TRP A 13 -12.91 4.10 17.60
N ILE A 14 -13.90 3.21 17.70
CA ILE A 14 -14.91 2.97 16.63
C ILE A 14 -15.87 4.15 16.47
N LYS A 15 -16.13 4.96 17.51
CA LYS A 15 -16.95 6.19 17.40
C LYS A 15 -16.31 7.27 16.52
N TYR A 16 -15.02 7.15 16.18
CA TYR A 16 -14.25 8.12 15.41
C TYR A 16 -13.88 7.65 14.00
N VAL A 17 -14.58 6.67 13.44
CA VAL A 17 -14.46 6.41 11.99
C VAL A 17 -15.22 7.53 11.27
N ASP A 18 -14.47 8.59 10.96
CA ASP A 18 -14.94 9.77 10.24
C ASP A 18 -15.54 9.34 8.88
N PRO A 19 -16.77 9.78 8.53
CA PRO A 19 -17.35 9.48 7.23
C PRO A 19 -16.46 10.04 6.11
N ALA A 20 -15.88 9.13 5.33
CA ALA A 20 -15.04 9.39 4.16
C ALA A 20 -13.89 10.38 4.40
N ILE A 21 -12.68 9.85 4.62
CA ILE A 21 -11.48 10.70 4.57
C ILE A 21 -11.35 11.24 3.15
N THR A 22 -11.67 12.52 3.00
CA THR A 22 -11.44 13.30 1.79
C THR A 22 -10.32 14.29 2.05
N TYR A 23 -9.47 14.47 1.06
CA TYR A 23 -8.45 15.52 1.03
C TYR A 23 -8.50 16.18 -0.35
N SER A 24 -8.29 17.49 -0.38
CA SER A 24 -8.33 18.28 -1.61
C SER A 24 -6.93 18.64 -2.12
N ASN A 25 -5.89 18.37 -1.32
CA ASN A 25 -4.50 18.67 -1.64
C ASN A 25 -3.53 17.74 -0.88
N TYR A 26 -2.26 17.79 -1.28
CA TYR A 26 -1.20 16.94 -0.73
C TYR A 26 -0.93 17.16 0.77
N SER A 27 -1.09 18.38 1.29
CA SER A 27 -0.88 18.68 2.71
C SER A 27 -1.96 18.01 3.59
N GLU A 28 -3.21 18.09 3.15
CA GLU A 28 -4.32 17.38 3.79
C GLU A 28 -4.13 15.86 3.71
N PHE A 29 -3.73 15.34 2.55
CA PHE A 29 -3.38 13.92 2.41
C PHE A 29 -2.33 13.50 3.43
N LYS A 30 -1.19 14.20 3.53
CA LYS A 30 -0.12 13.90 4.48
C LYS A 30 -0.62 13.87 5.93
N THR A 31 -1.50 14.80 6.29
CA THR A 31 -2.09 14.86 7.62
C THR A 31 -2.91 13.59 7.92
N GLN A 32 -3.74 13.16 6.97
CA GLN A 32 -4.54 11.94 7.12
C GLN A 32 -3.66 10.69 7.11
N TRP A 33 -2.69 10.61 6.20
CA TRP A 33 -1.71 9.53 6.12
C TRP A 33 -0.99 9.34 7.46
N ILE A 34 -0.41 10.40 8.02
CA ILE A 34 0.28 10.33 9.32
C ILE A 34 -0.68 9.88 10.42
N LYS A 35 -1.90 10.44 10.47
CA LYS A 35 -2.90 10.13 11.49
C LYS A 35 -3.32 8.65 11.48
N TYR A 36 -3.55 8.07 10.30
CA TYR A 36 -4.16 6.75 10.17
C TYR A 36 -3.16 5.62 9.93
N MET A 37 -2.07 5.91 9.23
CA MET A 37 -1.10 4.90 8.82
C MET A 37 0.09 4.82 9.78
N ASN A 38 0.37 5.91 10.51
CA ASN A 38 1.52 6.00 11.42
C ASN A 38 2.83 5.54 10.74
N PRO A 39 3.26 6.23 9.67
CA PRO A 39 4.42 5.82 8.90
C PRO A 39 5.69 5.84 9.77
N SER A 40 6.58 4.88 9.52
CA SER A 40 7.78 4.67 10.34
C SER A 40 9.01 4.29 9.53
N ILE A 41 8.87 4.13 8.21
CA ILE A 41 9.95 3.78 7.30
C ILE A 41 10.14 4.93 6.31
N THR A 42 11.16 5.73 6.55
CA THR A 42 11.67 6.73 5.63
C THR A 42 13.02 6.29 5.04
N TYR A 43 13.43 6.95 3.97
CA TYR A 43 14.62 6.57 3.21
C TYR A 43 15.58 7.76 3.09
N SER A 44 16.88 7.45 3.09
CA SER A 44 17.92 8.49 3.01
C SER A 44 17.83 9.26 1.70
N GLU A 45 17.98 10.57 1.79
CA GLU A 45 17.95 11.49 0.66
C GLU A 45 18.93 11.08 -0.46
N ASP A 46 20.15 10.63 -0.12
CA ASP A 46 21.15 10.20 -1.11
C ASP A 46 20.66 9.06 -2.00
N ILE A 47 19.92 8.10 -1.45
CA ILE A 47 19.37 6.97 -2.22
C ILE A 47 18.19 7.44 -3.06
N VAL A 48 17.25 8.16 -2.44
CA VAL A 48 16.01 8.58 -3.11
C VAL A 48 16.28 9.59 -4.23
N ASN A 49 17.25 10.49 -4.05
CA ASN A 49 17.60 11.48 -5.07
C ASN A 49 18.19 10.87 -6.34
N ASN A 50 18.81 9.67 -6.24
CA ASN A 50 19.32 8.92 -7.39
C ASN A 50 18.24 8.21 -8.21
N LEU A 51 16.99 8.17 -7.73
CA LEU A 51 15.88 7.60 -8.46
C LEU A 51 15.36 8.56 -9.52
N ASN A 52 14.91 8.03 -10.65
CA ASN A 52 14.31 8.79 -11.74
C ASN A 52 12.78 8.91 -11.57
N ILE A 53 12.36 9.37 -10.39
CA ILE A 53 10.96 9.55 -9.99
C ILE A 53 10.64 11.04 -9.71
N SER A 54 9.36 11.36 -9.56
CA SER A 54 8.91 12.74 -9.32
C SER A 54 9.44 13.33 -8.00
N ASN A 55 9.59 14.65 -7.93
CA ASN A 55 10.03 15.32 -6.69
C ASN A 55 9.02 15.13 -5.54
N ASP A 56 7.73 15.03 -5.84
CA ASP A 56 6.70 14.82 -4.82
C ASP A 56 6.79 13.39 -4.24
N ASP A 57 7.07 12.39 -5.09
CA ASP A 57 7.34 11.02 -4.62
C ASP A 57 8.64 10.95 -3.79
N LYS A 58 9.68 11.72 -4.18
CA LYS A 58 10.93 11.83 -3.40
C LYS A 58 10.68 12.46 -2.03
N ASP A 59 9.97 13.60 -1.98
CA ASP A 59 9.56 14.26 -0.73
C ASP A 59 8.81 13.29 0.17
N PHE A 60 7.87 12.54 -0.40
CA PHE A 60 7.11 11.54 0.34
C PHE A 60 8.03 10.47 0.95
N LEU A 61 8.90 9.84 0.17
CA LEU A 61 9.79 8.77 0.66
C LEU A 61 10.79 9.25 1.73
N ILE A 62 11.27 10.48 1.62
CA ILE A 62 12.27 11.05 2.54
C ILE A 62 11.61 11.54 3.83
N ASN A 63 10.52 12.29 3.73
CA ASN A 63 9.96 13.06 4.84
C ASN A 63 8.74 12.41 5.50
N VAL A 64 8.03 11.53 4.79
CA VAL A 64 6.77 10.92 5.26
C VAL A 64 6.93 9.41 5.41
N GLY A 65 7.25 8.73 4.31
CA GLY A 65 7.54 7.30 4.28
C GLY A 65 6.31 6.40 4.37
N PHE A 66 6.59 5.09 4.43
CA PHE A 66 5.59 4.04 4.54
C PHE A 66 5.42 3.58 6.01
N PRO A 67 4.25 3.02 6.38
CA PRO A 67 4.14 2.25 7.61
C PRO A 67 4.95 0.96 7.52
N LYS A 68 5.22 0.31 8.66
CA LYS A 68 5.89 -1.00 8.66
C LYS A 68 5.01 -2.10 8.05
N ASN A 69 3.70 -2.01 8.26
CA ASN A 69 2.71 -2.91 7.67
C ASN A 69 1.42 -2.16 7.36
N CYS A 70 0.69 -2.62 6.36
CA CYS A 70 -0.58 -2.04 5.92
C CYS A 70 -1.51 -3.11 5.35
N SER A 71 -2.82 -2.89 5.37
CA SER A 71 -3.75 -3.68 4.56
C SER A 71 -3.47 -3.48 3.05
N PRO A 72 -3.57 -4.51 2.20
CA PRO A 72 -3.92 -5.91 2.49
C PRO A 72 -2.68 -6.77 2.81
N PHE A 73 -2.17 -6.68 4.04
CA PHE A 73 -1.01 -7.44 4.52
C PHE A 73 0.32 -7.17 3.81
N LEU A 74 0.51 -5.94 3.35
CA LEU A 74 1.78 -5.45 2.84
C LEU A 74 2.74 -5.18 4.01
N ILE A 75 3.99 -5.61 3.86
CA ILE A 75 5.08 -5.40 4.80
C ILE A 75 6.17 -4.62 4.07
N PHE A 76 6.39 -3.38 4.51
CA PHE A 76 7.44 -2.52 3.97
C PHE A 76 8.74 -2.74 4.73
N GLN A 77 9.86 -2.62 4.02
CA GLN A 77 11.18 -2.86 4.56
C GLN A 77 12.02 -1.58 4.60
N SER A 78 12.90 -1.51 5.59
CA SER A 78 13.90 -0.46 5.73
C SER A 78 15.12 -0.72 4.83
N LEU A 79 16.01 0.26 4.71
CA LEU A 79 17.29 0.11 4.02
C LEU A 79 18.15 -1.03 4.61
N SER A 80 18.16 -1.19 5.94
CA SER A 80 18.86 -2.29 6.60
C SER A 80 18.29 -3.68 6.28
N GLU A 81 17.03 -3.74 5.86
CA GLU A 81 16.36 -4.95 5.41
C GLU A 81 16.47 -5.12 3.88
N GLY A 82 17.13 -4.20 3.18
CA GLY A 82 17.44 -4.27 1.76
C GLY A 82 16.45 -3.55 0.85
N ALA A 83 15.59 -2.67 1.38
CA ALA A 83 14.82 -1.75 0.55
C ALA A 83 15.73 -0.86 -0.31
N PHE A 84 15.24 -0.49 -1.48
CA PHE A 84 15.98 0.22 -2.54
C PHE A 84 17.24 -0.49 -3.04
N LEU A 85 17.36 -1.80 -2.81
CA LEU A 85 18.23 -2.63 -3.63
C LEU A 85 17.51 -2.99 -4.94
N PRO A 86 18.18 -2.92 -6.10
CA PRO A 86 17.70 -3.57 -7.32
C PRO A 86 17.39 -5.05 -7.05
N LEU A 87 16.33 -5.58 -7.66
CA LEU A 87 15.93 -6.98 -7.47
C LEU A 87 17.04 -7.96 -7.84
N THR A 88 17.82 -7.67 -8.88
CA THR A 88 19.01 -8.45 -9.25
C THR A 88 20.00 -8.59 -8.10
N LYS A 89 20.21 -7.53 -7.31
CA LYS A 89 21.10 -7.55 -6.15
C LYS A 89 20.43 -8.18 -4.92
N LYS A 90 19.17 -7.85 -4.66
CA LYS A 90 18.43 -8.31 -3.49
C LYS A 90 18.23 -9.83 -3.49
N PHE A 91 17.91 -10.39 -4.65
CA PHE A 91 17.56 -11.81 -4.83
C PHE A 91 18.57 -12.58 -5.70
N ASN A 92 19.70 -11.97 -6.05
CA ASN A 92 20.74 -12.57 -6.89
C ASN A 92 20.20 -13.07 -8.24
N LEU A 93 19.28 -12.29 -8.85
CA LEU A 93 18.71 -12.60 -10.15
C LEU A 93 19.72 -12.30 -11.25
N LYS A 94 19.74 -13.15 -12.28
CA LYS A 94 20.66 -12.99 -13.43
C LYS A 94 20.10 -12.13 -14.56
N ASP A 95 18.79 -11.94 -14.60
CA ASP A 95 18.14 -11.16 -15.63
C ASP A 95 18.27 -9.66 -15.34
N GLU A 96 18.97 -8.94 -16.22
CA GLU A 96 19.24 -7.52 -16.07
C GLU A 96 17.99 -6.64 -16.21
N TYR A 97 16.89 -7.18 -16.76
CA TYR A 97 15.59 -6.52 -16.77
C TYR A 97 15.18 -6.03 -15.38
N TYR A 98 15.47 -6.83 -14.34
CA TYR A 98 15.14 -6.52 -12.95
C TYR A 98 16.10 -5.53 -12.25
N ASN A 99 17.06 -4.93 -12.97
CA ASN A 99 17.94 -3.90 -12.42
C ASN A 99 17.21 -2.58 -12.14
N ASP A 100 16.15 -2.28 -12.89
CA ASP A 100 15.36 -1.05 -12.73
C ASP A 100 14.22 -1.20 -11.72
N PHE A 101 14.07 -2.38 -11.12
CA PHE A 101 13.05 -2.69 -10.12
C PHE A 101 13.67 -2.62 -8.72
N PHE A 102 13.29 -1.60 -7.97
CA PHE A 102 13.77 -1.36 -6.62
C PHE A 102 12.82 -1.98 -5.61
N TYR A 103 13.35 -2.90 -4.81
CA TYR A 103 12.61 -3.60 -3.77
C TYR A 103 12.14 -2.64 -2.66
N ILE A 104 10.88 -2.72 -2.23
CA ILE A 104 10.37 -1.95 -1.08
C ILE A 104 9.64 -2.78 -0.02
N GLY A 105 9.26 -4.02 -0.32
CA GLY A 105 8.52 -4.86 0.60
C GLY A 105 7.91 -6.08 -0.06
N PHE A 106 6.95 -6.70 0.61
CA PHE A 106 6.27 -7.89 0.14
C PHE A 106 4.83 -7.98 0.71
N ASN A 107 3.97 -8.79 0.10
CA ASN A 107 2.63 -9.11 0.62
C ASN A 107 2.64 -10.36 1.53
N ASN A 108 1.49 -10.87 1.95
CA ASN A 108 1.38 -12.09 2.76
C ASN A 108 1.80 -13.38 2.03
N GLU A 109 1.76 -13.38 0.69
CA GLU A 109 2.14 -14.49 -0.18
C GLU A 109 3.65 -14.47 -0.51
N LEU A 110 4.37 -13.47 0.03
CA LEU A 110 5.79 -13.18 -0.20
C LEU A 110 6.08 -12.64 -1.61
N ASP A 111 5.06 -12.21 -2.34
CA ASP A 111 5.23 -11.51 -3.60
C ASP A 111 5.87 -10.16 -3.36
N ILE A 112 6.74 -9.79 -4.29
CA ILE A 112 7.66 -8.69 -4.14
C ILE A 112 7.00 -7.39 -4.57
N ILE A 113 7.00 -6.39 -3.69
CA ILE A 113 6.55 -5.03 -4.03
C ILE A 113 7.76 -4.19 -4.43
N THR A 114 7.66 -3.55 -5.59
CA THR A 114 8.76 -2.77 -6.17
C THR A 114 8.35 -1.39 -6.67
N ILE A 115 9.33 -0.50 -6.78
CA ILE A 115 9.25 0.73 -7.56
C ILE A 115 10.09 0.53 -8.83
N GLU A 116 9.49 0.74 -10.01
CA GLU A 116 10.20 0.77 -11.28
C GLU A 116 10.83 2.17 -11.47
N ASN A 117 12.15 2.23 -11.61
CA ASN A 117 12.91 3.48 -11.62
C ASN A 117 12.59 4.39 -12.81
N THR A 118 12.26 3.81 -13.96
CA THR A 118 12.04 4.55 -15.21
C THR A 118 10.67 5.21 -15.26
N SER A 119 9.67 4.57 -14.66
CA SER A 119 8.26 4.94 -14.77
C SER A 119 7.65 5.45 -13.45
N SER A 120 8.35 5.25 -12.32
CA SER A 120 7.81 5.40 -10.95
C SER A 120 6.68 4.42 -10.59
N GLN A 121 6.35 3.47 -11.46
CA GLN A 121 5.25 2.55 -11.24
C GLN A 121 5.54 1.61 -10.08
N ILE A 122 4.46 1.28 -9.35
CA ILE A 122 4.47 0.23 -8.36
C ILE A 122 4.03 -1.07 -9.03
N LYS A 123 4.81 -2.13 -8.80
CA LYS A 123 4.55 -3.48 -9.29
C LYS A 123 4.56 -4.46 -8.13
N CYS A 124 3.76 -5.50 -8.26
CA CYS A 124 3.80 -6.69 -7.41
C CYS A 124 4.27 -7.85 -8.29
N ILE A 125 5.38 -8.49 -7.91
CA ILE A 125 5.99 -9.57 -8.70
C ILE A 125 5.87 -10.86 -7.91
N ASP A 126 5.17 -11.84 -8.47
CA ASP A 126 5.05 -13.16 -7.87
C ASP A 126 6.45 -13.77 -7.71
N PHE A 127 6.75 -14.24 -6.49
CA PHE A 127 8.11 -14.67 -6.15
C PHE A 127 8.55 -15.96 -6.89
N GLN A 128 7.61 -16.77 -7.36
CA GLN A 128 7.89 -18.08 -7.95
C GLN A 128 7.86 -18.05 -9.48
N SER A 129 6.83 -17.43 -10.05
CA SER A 129 6.55 -17.35 -11.47
C SER A 129 7.17 -16.12 -12.14
N PHE A 130 7.52 -15.10 -11.35
CA PHE A 130 7.92 -13.77 -11.83
C PHE A 130 6.85 -13.06 -12.66
N GLU A 131 5.58 -13.47 -12.54
CA GLU A 131 4.47 -12.71 -13.11
C GLU A 131 4.34 -11.35 -12.43
N GLU A 132 4.10 -10.32 -13.23
CA GLU A 132 4.09 -8.93 -12.77
C GLU A 132 2.68 -8.36 -12.83
N LEU A 133 2.18 -7.96 -11.67
CA LEU A 133 0.93 -7.24 -11.54
C LEU A 133 1.19 -5.75 -11.40
N TYR A 134 0.45 -4.98 -12.19
CA TYR A 134 0.38 -3.54 -11.99
C TYR A 134 -0.33 -3.22 -10.66
N VAL A 135 0.25 -2.28 -9.89
CA VAL A 135 -0.34 -1.81 -8.64
C VAL A 135 -0.82 -0.37 -8.81
N ASN A 136 0.11 0.55 -9.09
CA ASN A 136 -0.19 1.98 -9.23
C ASN A 136 0.85 2.69 -10.11
N ASN A 137 0.49 3.86 -10.63
CA ASN A 137 1.33 4.63 -11.53
C ASN A 137 2.47 5.39 -10.84
N SER A 138 2.34 5.66 -9.54
CA SER A 138 3.34 6.37 -8.74
C SER A 138 3.31 5.95 -7.28
N ILE A 139 4.32 6.38 -6.51
CA ILE A 139 4.39 6.13 -5.07
C ILE A 139 3.26 6.86 -4.33
N LEU A 140 2.95 8.09 -4.71
CA LEU A 140 1.85 8.84 -4.10
C LEU A 140 0.48 8.21 -4.39
N THR A 141 0.20 7.83 -5.64
CA THR A 141 -1.06 7.16 -5.98
C THR A 141 -1.19 5.81 -5.27
N PHE A 142 -0.09 5.10 -5.05
CA PHE A 142 -0.06 3.91 -4.21
C PHE A 142 -0.36 4.21 -2.74
N ALA A 143 0.27 5.22 -2.16
CA ALA A 143 0.00 5.63 -0.77
C ALA A 143 -1.48 6.07 -0.59
N GLU A 144 -2.03 6.84 -1.52
CA GLU A 144 -3.44 7.20 -1.52
C GLU A 144 -4.36 5.97 -1.60
N SER A 145 -4.04 5.02 -2.48
CA SER A 145 -4.78 3.77 -2.63
C SER A 145 -4.75 2.93 -1.34
N LEU A 146 -3.58 2.83 -0.69
CA LEU A 146 -3.42 2.16 0.61
C LEU A 146 -4.28 2.80 1.70
N LEU A 147 -4.32 4.13 1.76
CA LEU A 147 -5.15 4.83 2.73
C LEU A 147 -6.64 4.54 2.51
N GLN A 148 -7.11 4.57 1.26
CA GLN A 148 -8.50 4.24 0.92
C GLN A 148 -8.84 2.79 1.25
N TYR A 149 -7.93 1.86 0.92
CA TYR A 149 -8.10 0.45 1.24
C TYR A 149 -8.13 0.22 2.77
N PHE A 150 -7.23 0.86 3.52
CA PHE A 150 -7.22 0.80 4.99
C PHE A 150 -8.54 1.30 5.60
N ILE A 151 -9.08 2.42 5.11
CA ILE A 151 -10.38 2.94 5.56
C ILE A 151 -11.49 1.93 5.26
N PHE A 152 -11.52 1.40 4.04
CA PHE A 152 -12.48 0.38 3.64
C PHE A 152 -12.41 -0.81 4.59
N ILE A 153 -11.22 -1.36 4.81
CA ILE A 153 -10.98 -2.45 5.76
C ILE A 153 -11.49 -2.10 7.15
N ARG A 154 -11.24 -0.89 7.65
CA ARG A 154 -11.77 -0.47 8.96
C ARG A 154 -13.29 -0.37 9.02
N LYS A 155 -13.93 0.06 7.94
CA LYS A 155 -15.40 0.12 7.85
C LYS A 155 -16.01 -1.28 7.79
N VAL A 156 -15.41 -2.19 7.02
CA VAL A 156 -15.92 -3.54 6.80
C VAL A 156 -15.44 -4.55 7.84
N ASN A 157 -14.38 -4.27 8.60
CA ASN A 157 -13.88 -5.10 9.71
C ASN A 157 -14.22 -4.52 11.09
N GLY A 158 -15.32 -3.77 11.22
CA GLY A 158 -15.97 -3.59 12.53
C GLY A 158 -16.28 -4.94 13.21
N PRO A 159 -16.62 -4.98 14.51
CA PRO A 159 -16.46 -6.14 15.41
C PRO A 159 -17.06 -7.50 15.00
N CYS A 160 -17.82 -7.59 13.90
CA CYS A 160 -18.56 -8.79 13.50
C CYS A 160 -18.51 -9.14 12.00
N ALA A 161 -17.81 -8.38 11.14
CA ALA A 161 -18.00 -8.54 9.68
C ALA A 161 -16.95 -9.44 9.00
N TYR A 162 -15.71 -9.52 9.51
CA TYR A 162 -14.73 -10.53 9.09
C TYR A 162 -15.22 -11.98 9.35
N LEU A 163 -16.06 -12.18 10.37
CA LEU A 163 -16.62 -13.50 10.71
C LEU A 163 -17.91 -13.84 9.95
N ARG A 164 -18.41 -12.98 9.04
CA ARG A 164 -19.77 -13.12 8.48
C ARG A 164 -19.91 -12.97 6.97
N GLU A 165 -18.81 -12.94 6.19
CA GLU A 165 -18.88 -12.91 4.71
C GLU A 165 -19.77 -11.75 4.17
N ASN A 166 -19.86 -10.63 4.89
CA ASN A 166 -20.88 -9.61 4.65
C ASN A 166 -20.26 -8.22 4.43
N CYS A 167 -19.36 -8.12 3.47
CA CYS A 167 -18.94 -6.81 2.98
C CYS A 167 -20.06 -6.22 2.12
N PRO A 168 -20.68 -5.08 2.49
CA PRO A 168 -21.76 -4.51 1.70
C PRO A 168 -21.29 -4.17 0.28
N PRO A 169 -22.01 -4.58 -0.79
CA PRO A 169 -21.62 -4.25 -2.17
C PRO A 169 -21.44 -2.75 -2.40
N THR A 170 -22.16 -1.91 -1.65
CA THR A 170 -22.01 -0.45 -1.68
C THR A 170 -20.63 0.02 -1.23
N GLU A 171 -20.05 -0.58 -0.18
CA GLU A 171 -18.71 -0.22 0.30
C GLU A 171 -17.64 -0.68 -0.68
N ILE A 172 -17.81 -1.86 -1.30
CA ILE A 172 -16.90 -2.33 -2.36
C ILE A 172 -16.95 -1.37 -3.55
N GLN A 173 -18.15 -0.94 -3.97
CA GLN A 173 -18.28 0.02 -5.07
C GLN A 173 -17.66 1.37 -4.74
N LEU A 174 -17.79 1.85 -3.50
CA LEU A 174 -17.12 3.07 -3.05
C LEU A 174 -15.60 2.94 -3.10
N LEU A 175 -15.04 1.83 -2.61
CA LEU A 175 -13.61 1.55 -2.73
C LEU A 175 -13.16 1.55 -4.19
N LYS A 176 -13.89 0.85 -5.07
CA LYS A 176 -13.58 0.81 -6.50
C LYS A 176 -13.57 2.20 -7.13
N ASN A 177 -14.55 3.02 -6.81
CA ASN A 177 -14.60 4.41 -7.29
C ASN A 177 -13.41 5.22 -6.78
N SER A 178 -13.04 5.09 -5.50
CA SER A 178 -11.87 5.77 -4.93
C SER A 178 -10.57 5.35 -5.62
N LEU A 179 -10.32 4.05 -5.76
CA LEU A 179 -9.11 3.53 -6.41
C LEU A 179 -9.03 3.97 -7.88
N ASN A 180 -10.14 3.91 -8.62
CA ASN A 180 -10.18 4.36 -10.00
C ASN A 180 -9.97 5.88 -10.16
N ASN A 181 -10.40 6.68 -9.19
CA ASN A 181 -10.19 8.13 -9.19
C ASN A 181 -8.74 8.50 -8.88
N ILE A 182 -8.07 7.73 -8.01
CA ILE A 182 -6.65 7.89 -7.70
C ILE A 182 -5.81 7.45 -8.89
N ASP A 183 -6.15 6.30 -9.47
CA ASP A 183 -5.44 5.68 -10.56
C ASP A 183 -6.39 4.79 -11.37
N ASN A 184 -6.77 5.24 -12.56
CA ASN A 184 -7.73 4.54 -13.40
C ASN A 184 -7.23 3.18 -13.94
N SER A 185 -5.93 2.94 -13.89
CA SER A 185 -5.32 1.69 -14.35
C SER A 185 -5.26 0.64 -13.25
N SER A 186 -5.41 1.05 -11.98
CA SER A 186 -5.30 0.19 -10.80
C SER A 186 -6.35 -0.92 -10.71
N LEU A 187 -7.48 -0.78 -11.41
CA LEU A 187 -8.59 -1.73 -11.41
C LEU A 187 -8.84 -2.41 -12.76
N LEU A 188 -7.89 -2.29 -13.69
CA LEU A 188 -7.93 -3.08 -14.92
C LEU A 188 -7.83 -4.57 -14.59
N LYS A 189 -8.16 -5.42 -15.57
CA LYS A 189 -8.00 -6.87 -15.42
C LYS A 189 -6.52 -7.20 -15.14
N ASP A 190 -6.29 -8.22 -14.31
CA ASP A 190 -4.94 -8.74 -13.98
C ASP A 190 -4.05 -7.65 -13.33
N THR A 191 -4.63 -6.96 -12.34
CA THR A 191 -3.95 -5.94 -11.52
C THR A 191 -4.07 -6.29 -10.05
N PHE A 192 -3.11 -5.84 -9.24
CA PHE A 192 -3.05 -6.14 -7.82
C PHE A 192 -4.35 -5.78 -7.09
N TRP A 193 -4.84 -4.53 -7.26
CA TRP A 193 -6.07 -4.12 -6.59
C TRP A 193 -7.31 -4.77 -7.16
N GLY A 194 -7.32 -5.08 -8.47
CA GLY A 194 -8.36 -5.87 -9.10
C GLY A 194 -8.51 -7.23 -8.40
N GLU A 195 -7.40 -7.95 -8.22
CA GLU A 195 -7.38 -9.24 -7.53
C GLU A 195 -7.77 -9.11 -6.06
N GLU A 196 -7.23 -8.13 -5.34
CA GLU A 196 -7.58 -7.88 -3.94
C GLU A 196 -9.07 -7.62 -3.73
N ILE A 197 -9.72 -6.94 -4.69
CA ILE A 197 -11.17 -6.71 -4.64
C ILE A 197 -11.96 -7.98 -4.94
N THR A 198 -11.46 -8.86 -5.82
CA THR A 198 -12.17 -10.12 -6.14
C THR A 198 -12.33 -11.04 -4.93
N LYS A 199 -11.41 -10.95 -3.95
CA LYS A 199 -11.46 -11.73 -2.70
C LYS A 199 -12.72 -11.48 -1.87
N PHE A 200 -13.44 -10.38 -2.07
CA PHE A 200 -14.71 -10.07 -1.38
C PHE A 200 -15.96 -10.62 -2.07
N TYR A 201 -15.81 -11.29 -3.22
CA TYR A 201 -16.91 -11.90 -3.98
C TYR A 201 -16.89 -13.44 -3.93
N ILE A 202 -15.97 -14.03 -3.15
CA ILE A 202 -15.76 -15.48 -3.00
C ILE A 202 -16.55 -16.00 -1.81
#